data_AF-A0A699VCQ5-F1
#
_entry.id   AF-A0A699VCQ5-F1
#
_cell.length_a   1.000
_cell.length_b   1.000
_cell.length_c   1.000
_cell.angle_alpha   90.00
_cell.angle_beta   90.00
_cell.angle_gamma   90.00
#
_symmetry.space_group_name_H-M   'P 1'
#
loop_
_entity.id
_entity.type
_entity.pdbx_description
1 polymer ?
#
loop_
_entity_poly.entity_id
_entity_poly.type
_entity_poly.pdbx_seq_one_letter_code
_entity_poly.pdbx_strand_id
1 'polypeptide(L)' 'VCEAKTVKSSVDEPPEDELKDLPPHLEYVFLEGENKLPVIIAKKLGDEEKSTLIKVLKSHK' A
#
# COMPACT_ATOMS: atom_id res chain seq x y z
N VAL A 1 -22.43 -24.69 -16.30
CA VAL A 1 -21.08 -24.12 -16.48
C VAL A 1 -20.77 -23.36 -15.19
N CYS A 2 -19.79 -23.81 -14.42
CA CYS A 2 -19.50 -23.20 -13.12
C CYS A 2 -18.67 -21.96 -13.37
N GLU A 3 -19.31 -20.79 -13.34
CA GLU A 3 -18.66 -19.50 -13.52
C GLU A 3 -17.64 -19.30 -12.39
N ALA A 4 -16.39 -19.11 -12.82
CA ALA A 4 -15.25 -19.01 -11.93
C ALA A 4 -15.47 -17.88 -10.93
N LYS A 5 -15.33 -18.23 -9.65
CA LYS A 5 -15.32 -17.31 -8.52
C LYS A 5 -14.18 -16.32 -8.74
N THR A 6 -14.48 -15.17 -9.34
CA THR A 6 -13.56 -14.05 -9.44
C THR A 6 -13.19 -13.68 -8.02
N VAL A 7 -12.00 -14.09 -7.60
CA VAL A 7 -11.33 -13.51 -6.44
C VAL A 7 -11.31 -12.02 -6.74
N LYS A 8 -12.18 -11.27 -6.08
CA LYS A 8 -12.14 -9.81 -6.08
C LYS A 8 -10.79 -9.44 -5.49
N SER A 9 -9.80 -9.36 -6.37
CA SER A 9 -8.61 -8.57 -6.15
C SER A 9 -9.09 -7.22 -5.63
N SER A 10 -8.56 -6.79 -4.47
CA SER A 10 -8.74 -5.44 -3.93
C SER A 10 -8.08 -4.39 -4.83
N VAL A 11 -8.44 -4.39 -6.11
CA VAL A 11 -8.02 -3.46 -7.16
C VAL A 11 -9.16 -2.50 -7.50
N ASP A 12 -10.15 -2.38 -6.62
CA ASP A 12 -11.05 -1.23 -6.61
C ASP A 12 -10.32 -0.18 -5.76
N GLU A 13 -9.60 0.69 -6.46
CA GLU A 13 -8.76 1.76 -5.96
C GLU A 13 -9.40 2.45 -4.73
N PRO A 14 -8.77 2.43 -3.54
CA PRO A 14 -9.27 3.24 -2.44
C PRO A 14 -9.18 4.71 -2.87
N PRO A 15 -10.28 5.49 -2.80
CA PRO A 15 -10.23 6.91 -3.09
C PRO A 15 -9.14 7.56 -2.25
N GLU A 16 -8.34 8.48 -2.82
CA GLU A 16 -7.40 9.31 -2.05
C GLU A 16 -8.08 9.97 -0.83
N ASP A 17 -9.39 10.21 -0.92
CA ASP A 17 -10.27 10.75 0.11
C ASP A 17 -10.63 9.80 1.28
N GLU A 18 -10.33 8.49 1.20
CA GLU A 18 -10.65 7.51 2.25
C GLU A 18 -9.45 7.11 3.13
N LEU A 19 -8.26 7.68 2.91
CA LEU A 19 -7.14 7.47 3.82
C LEU A 19 -7.48 8.07 5.18
N LYS A 20 -7.64 7.18 6.17
CA LYS A 20 -7.93 7.58 7.54
C LYS A 20 -6.73 8.31 8.14
N ASP A 21 -7.01 9.20 9.09
CA ASP A 21 -5.98 9.79 9.93
C ASP A 21 -5.18 8.68 10.63
N LEU A 22 -3.87 8.67 10.37
CA LEU A 22 -2.97 7.72 10.99
C LEU A 22 -2.46 8.24 12.34
N PRO A 23 -2.18 7.32 13.28
CA PRO A 23 -1.40 7.66 14.45
C PRO A 23 -0.06 8.33 14.06
N PRO A 24 0.48 9.25 14.89
CA PRO A 24 1.68 10.03 14.55
C PRO A 24 2.95 9.21 14.35
N HIS A 25 2.95 7.95 14.79
CA HIS A 25 4.06 7.00 14.62
C HIS A 25 3.97 6.19 13.31
N LEU A 26 2.89 6.34 12.55
CA LEU A 26 2.67 5.68 11.26
C LEU A 26 2.65 6.71 10.13
N GLU A 27 2.96 6.25 8.93
CA GLU A 27 3.02 7.05 7.71
C GLU A 27 2.54 6.21 6.52
N TYR A 28 1.85 6.85 5.59
CA TYR A 28 1.49 6.24 4.31
C TYR A 28 2.63 6.38 3.32
N VAL A 29 2.94 5.29 2.62
CA VAL A 29 3.85 5.29 1.48
C VAL A 29 3.22 4.50 0.35
N PHE A 30 3.31 5.00 -0.88
CA PHE A 30 2.69 4.39 -2.04
C PHE A 30 3.68 3.51 -2.80
N LEU A 31 3.28 2.27 -3.12
CA LEU A 31 4.13 1.34 -3.89
C LEU A 31 4.10 1.62 -5.39
N GLU A 32 3.02 2.18 -5.93
CA GLU A 32 2.89 2.38 -7.38
C GLU A 32 2.01 3.59 -7.70
N GLY A 33 2.53 4.43 -8.60
CA GLY A 33 1.84 5.61 -9.12
C GLY A 33 1.39 6.60 -8.04
N GLU A 34 0.54 7.51 -8.47
CA GLU A 34 -0.23 8.38 -7.59
C GLU A 34 -1.36 7.50 -7.02
N ASN A 35 -1.16 6.99 -5.81
CA ASN A 35 -2.23 6.55 -4.90
C ASN A 35 -2.88 5.17 -5.07
N LYS A 36 -2.37 4.28 -5.92
CA LYS A 36 -3.02 2.97 -6.16
C LYS A 36 -2.80 1.93 -5.06
N LEU A 37 -1.67 1.97 -4.36
CA LEU A 37 -1.29 0.98 -3.35
C LEU A 37 -0.65 1.65 -2.13
N PRO A 38 -1.47 2.24 -1.23
CA PRO A 38 -0.97 2.76 0.03
C PRO A 38 -0.51 1.62 0.95
N VAL A 39 0.68 1.74 1.49
CA VAL A 39 1.20 0.89 2.58
C VAL A 39 1.38 1.75 3.81
N ILE A 40 1.01 1.20 4.95
CA ILE A 40 1.23 1.85 6.25
C ILE A 40 2.56 1.34 6.79
N ILE A 41 3.49 2.27 7.03
CA ILE A 41 4.79 1.96 7.61
C ILE A 41 5.02 2.78 8.88
N ALA A 42 6.02 2.39 9.68
CA ALA A 42 6.37 3.15 10.86
C ALA A 42 7.22 4.38 10.49
N LYS A 43 6.83 5.55 10.98
CA LYS A 43 7.53 6.82 10.75
C LYS A 43 8.94 6.84 11.34
N LYS A 44 9.19 5.99 12.34
CA LYS A 44 10.50 5.79 12.99
C LYS A 44 11.56 5.16 12.10
N LEU A 45 11.18 4.55 10.98
CA LEU A 45 12.14 3.93 10.06
C LEU A 45 13.00 5.03 9.43
N GLY A 46 14.30 4.79 9.31
CA GLY A 46 15.19 5.66 8.53
C GLY A 46 14.86 5.58 7.04
N ASP A 47 15.25 6.60 6.27
CA ASP A 47 14.93 6.67 4.84
C ASP A 47 15.49 5.49 4.03
N GLU A 48 16.64 4.94 4.44
CA GLU A 48 17.25 3.75 3.83
C GLU A 48 16.43 2.48 4.11
N GLU A 49 15.94 2.32 5.35
CA GLU A 49 15.08 1.20 5.74
C GLU A 49 13.74 1.27 5.01
N LYS A 50 13.13 2.46 4.93
CA LYS A 50 11.90 2.71 4.18
C LYS A 50 12.09 2.35 2.70
N SER A 51 13.14 2.87 2.07
CA SER A 51 13.43 2.60 0.65
C SER A 51 13.65 1.11 0.38
N THR A 52 14.35 0.42 1.28
CA THR A 52 14.61 -1.03 1.17
C THR A 52 13.30 -1.83 1.28
N LEU A 53 12.46 -1.49 2.25
CA LEU A 53 11.15 -2.11 2.44
C LEU A 53 10.26 -1.93 1.19
N ILE A 54 10.18 -0.70 0.66
CA ILE A 54 9.39 -0.40 -0.54
C ILE A 54 9.92 -1.17 -1.75
N LYS A 55 11.24 -1.31 -1.92
CA LYS A 55 11.83 -2.08 -3.02
C LYS A 55 11.50 -3.57 -2.93
N VAL A 56 11.56 -4.14 -1.72
CA VAL A 56 11.18 -5.54 -1.47
C VAL A 56 9.70 -5.73 -1.78
N LEU A 57 8.82 -4.88 -1.24
CA LEU A 57 7.38 -4.95 -1.49
C LEU A 57 7.01 -4.81 -2.98
N LYS A 58 7.69 -3.92 -3.71
CA LYS A 58 7.54 -3.79 -5.18
C LYS A 58 7.95 -5.06 -5.93
N SER A 59 8.93 -5.81 -5.42
CA SER A 59 9.45 -7.01 -6.07
C SER A 59 8.59 -8.26 -5.83
N HIS A 60 7.74 -8.25 -4.81
CA HIS A 60 6.87 -9.36 -4.40
C HIS A 60 5.38 -9.08 -4.65
N LYS A 61 5.08 -8.31 -5.69
CA LYS A 61 3.72 -7.89 -6.06
C LYS A 61 2.87 -9.01 -6.63
#